data_AF-A0A947R069-F1
#
_entry.id   AF-A0A947R069-F1
#
_cell.length_a   1.000
_cell.length_b   1.000
_cell.length_c   1.000
_cell.angle_alpha   90.00
_cell.angle_beta   90.00
_cell.angle_gamma   90.00
#
_symmetry.space_group_name_H-M   'P 1'
#
loop_
_entity.id
_entity.type
_entity.pdbx_description
1 polymer ?
#
loop_
_entity_poly.entity_id
_entity_poly.type
_entity_poly.pdbx_seq_one_letter_code
_entity_poly.pdbx_strand_id
1 'polypeptide(L)'
;MQRRKIMDIITAIHSRKSIRKFKPDPVPKDIGAAMQNLCLAALNYDLGTCIEDQSVLYPEVLRKHASIPDTKRIVIAIAVGYPDWDFPANELISTRESIEKNTTWLGF
;
A
#
# COMPACT_ATOMS: atom_id res chain seq x y z
N MET A 1 25.19 27.89 18.47
CA MET A 1 24.89 26.45 18.67
C MET A 1 23.38 26.31 18.89
N GLN A 2 22.61 26.15 17.81
CA GLN A 2 21.13 26.21 17.85
C GLN A 2 20.58 24.79 17.81
N ARG A 3 19.92 24.36 18.90
CA ARG A 3 19.24 23.06 18.99
C ARG A 3 18.17 22.97 17.90
N ARG A 4 18.28 22.01 16.98
CA ARG A 4 17.21 21.65 16.04
C ARG A 4 15.96 21.32 16.85
N LYS A 5 14.87 22.08 16.65
CA LYS A 5 13.54 21.70 17.16
C LYS A 5 13.20 20.34 16.56
N ILE A 6 13.11 19.31 17.39
CA ILE A 6 12.56 18.01 17.00
C ILE A 6 11.09 18.26 16.65
N MET A 7 10.70 17.89 15.43
CA MET A 7 9.30 17.96 14.98
C MET A 7 8.47 17.06 15.90
N ASP A 8 7.43 17.62 16.52
CA ASP A 8 6.49 16.86 17.35
C ASP A 8 5.74 15.82 16.49
N ILE A 9 5.45 14.65 17.07
CA ILE A 9 4.90 13.49 16.35
C ILE A 9 3.52 13.79 15.76
N ILE A 10 2.70 14.58 16.47
CA ILE A 10 1.39 15.02 15.97
C ILE A 10 1.57 15.91 14.74
N THR A 11 2.54 16.83 14.79
CA THR A 11 2.89 17.68 13.64
C THR A 11 3.44 16.87 12.47
N ALA A 12 4.25 15.85 12.72
CA ALA A 12 4.76 14.95 11.68
C ALA A 12 3.64 14.13 11.02
N ILE A 13 2.67 13.64 11.78
CA ILE A 13 1.49 12.91 11.26
C ILE A 13 0.60 13.84 10.44
N HIS A 14 0.27 15.03 10.92
CA HIS A 14 -0.62 15.94 10.19
C HIS A 14 0.05 16.63 8.99
N SER A 15 1.37 16.84 9.03
CA SER A 15 2.13 17.37 7.90
C SER A 15 2.61 16.31 6.92
N ARG A 16 2.46 15.01 7.26
CA ARG A 16 2.67 13.90 6.33
C ARG A 16 1.70 14.06 5.17
N LYS A 17 2.16 14.68 4.10
CA LYS A 17 1.53 14.49 2.79
C LYS A 17 1.71 13.01 2.47
N SER A 18 0.61 12.25 2.53
CA SER A 18 0.55 10.95 1.86
C SER A 18 1.15 11.17 0.48
N ILE A 19 2.28 10.52 0.20
CA ILE A 19 3.07 10.76 -1.01
C ILE A 19 2.19 10.30 -2.18
N ARG A 20 1.36 11.22 -2.70
CA ARG A 20 0.56 11.03 -3.92
C ARG A 20 1.40 11.22 -5.17
N LYS A 21 2.72 11.07 -5.08
CA LYS A 21 3.58 11.13 -6.27
C LYS A 21 3.61 9.74 -6.88
N PHE A 22 2.48 9.36 -7.47
CA PHE A 22 2.40 8.19 -8.32
C PHE A 22 3.44 8.34 -9.43
N LYS A 23 4.19 7.29 -9.71
CA LYS A 23 4.99 7.24 -10.93
C LYS A 23 4.04 7.37 -12.13
N PRO A 24 4.45 8.06 -13.21
CA PRO A 24 3.62 8.15 -14.41
C PRO A 24 3.45 6.78 -15.09
N ASP A 25 4.32 5.82 -14.76
CA ASP A 25 4.28 4.47 -15.29
C ASP A 25 3.01 3.74 -14.84
N PRO A 26 2.16 3.29 -15.77
CA PRO A 26 0.96 2.55 -15.40
C PRO A 26 1.33 1.19 -14.78
N VAL A 27 0.51 0.78 -13.81
CA VAL A 27 0.51 -0.58 -13.27
C VAL A 27 -0.29 -1.48 -14.22
N PRO A 28 0.30 -2.56 -14.75
CA PRO A 28 -0.40 -3.54 -15.58
C PRO A 28 -1.59 -4.13 -14.83
N LYS A 29 -2.75 -4.22 -15.49
CA LYS A 29 -4.00 -4.72 -14.88
C LYS A 29 -3.84 -6.13 -14.32
N ASP A 30 -3.09 -6.99 -15.01
CA ASP A 30 -2.84 -8.38 -14.61
C ASP A 30 -2.10 -8.46 -13.26
N ILE A 31 -1.19 -7.52 -13.01
CA ILE A 31 -0.50 -7.43 -11.71
C ILE A 31 -1.49 -7.06 -10.62
N GLY A 32 -2.38 -6.09 -10.88
CA GLY A 32 -3.44 -5.72 -9.93
C GLY A 32 -4.37 -6.89 -9.59
N ALA A 33 -4.78 -7.67 -10.60
CA ALA A 33 -5.60 -8.87 -10.39
C ALA A 33 -4.84 -9.95 -9.58
N ALA A 34 -3.57 -10.20 -9.91
CA ALA A 34 -2.74 -11.15 -9.18
C ALA A 34 -2.50 -10.74 -7.72
N MET A 35 -2.26 -9.45 -7.47
CA MET A 35 -2.13 -8.89 -6.11
C MET A 35 -3.40 -9.11 -5.29
N GLN A 36 -4.58 -8.81 -5.88
CA GLN A 36 -5.85 -9.01 -5.19
C GLN A 36 -6.09 -10.48 -4.87
N ASN A 37 -5.81 -11.37 -5.81
CA ASN A 37 -5.93 -12.82 -5.59
C ASN A 37 -5.00 -13.30 -4.47
N LEU A 38 -3.78 -12.78 -4.39
CA LEU A 38 -2.86 -13.08 -3.29
C LEU A 38 -3.43 -12.63 -1.93
N CYS A 39 -3.97 -11.42 -1.85
CA CYS A 39 -4.54 -10.89 -0.60
C CYS A 39 -5.76 -11.72 -0.16
N LEU A 40 -6.64 -12.08 -1.09
CA LEU A 40 -7.80 -12.94 -0.80
C LEU A 40 -7.37 -14.36 -0.41
N ALA A 41 -6.33 -14.90 -1.05
CA ALA A 41 -5.79 -16.22 -0.69
C ALA A 41 -5.17 -16.21 0.72
N ALA A 42 -4.41 -15.17 1.07
CA ALA A 42 -3.82 -15.01 2.40
C ALA A 42 -4.89 -15.00 3.51
N LEU A 43 -6.03 -14.36 3.26
CA LEU A 43 -7.15 -14.35 4.19
C LEU A 43 -7.66 -15.77 4.54
N ASN A 44 -7.64 -16.70 3.58
CA ASN A 44 -8.03 -18.10 3.83
C ASN A 44 -7.07 -18.86 4.76
N TYR A 45 -5.87 -18.31 5.02
CA TYR A 45 -4.87 -18.85 5.92
C TYR A 45 -4.76 -18.02 7.22
N ASP A 46 -5.77 -17.22 7.55
CA ASP A 46 -5.81 -16.32 8.71
C ASP A 46 -4.67 -15.28 8.72
N LEU A 47 -4.17 -14.91 7.54
CA LEU A 47 -3.16 -13.87 7.37
C LEU A 47 -3.80 -12.54 6.94
N GLY A 48 -3.27 -11.45 7.47
CA GLY A 48 -3.54 -10.09 6.98
C GLY A 48 -2.53 -9.65 5.93
N THR A 49 -2.95 -8.71 5.11
CA THR A 49 -2.10 -8.11 4.06
C THR A 49 -2.23 -6.60 4.01
N CYS A 50 -1.11 -5.90 3.78
CA CYS A 50 -1.08 -4.46 3.50
C CYS A 50 -0.36 -4.22 2.16
N ILE A 51 -1.06 -3.61 1.20
CA ILE A 51 -0.48 -3.24 -0.10
C ILE A 51 0.24 -1.89 0.05
N GLU A 52 1.53 -1.87 -0.27
CA GLU A 52 2.39 -0.71 0.00
C GLU A 52 3.22 -0.28 -1.21
N ASP A 53 3.12 1.00 -1.56
CA ASP A 53 3.88 1.61 -2.66
C ASP A 53 5.21 2.24 -2.18
N GLN A 54 5.40 2.45 -0.87
CA GLN A 54 6.59 3.13 -0.35
C GLN A 54 7.90 2.41 -0.71
N SER A 55 7.86 1.08 -0.79
CA SER A 55 9.01 0.25 -1.15
C SER A 55 9.46 0.45 -2.61
N VAL A 56 8.52 0.76 -3.51
CA VAL A 56 8.75 1.01 -4.94
C VAL A 56 9.48 2.34 -5.18
N LEU A 57 9.45 3.24 -4.20
CA LEU A 57 10.15 4.52 -4.23
C LEU A 57 11.65 4.38 -3.93
N TYR A 58 12.07 3.27 -3.32
CA TYR A 58 13.47 2.98 -2.96
C TYR A 58 13.94 1.63 -3.53
N PRO A 59 13.89 1.44 -4.86
CA PRO A 59 14.18 0.14 -5.49
C PRO A 59 15.61 -0.33 -5.23
N GLU A 60 16.58 0.56 -5.10
CA GLU A 60 17.98 0.23 -4.80
C GLU A 60 18.14 -0.52 -3.47
N VAL A 61 17.36 -0.13 -2.45
CA VAL A 61 17.35 -0.81 -1.15
C VAL A 61 16.78 -2.22 -1.31
N LEU A 62 15.64 -2.35 -1.99
CA LEU A 62 15.02 -3.65 -2.24
C LEU A 62 15.94 -4.59 -3.02
N ARG A 63 16.59 -4.09 -4.07
CA ARG A 63 17.51 -4.89 -4.89
C ARG A 63 18.68 -5.43 -4.09
N LYS A 64 19.28 -4.59 -3.24
CA LYS A 64 20.39 -4.98 -2.36
C LYS A 64 20.00 -6.10 -1.41
N HIS A 65 18.79 -6.05 -0.84
CA HIS A 65 18.36 -6.99 0.20
C HIS A 65 17.65 -8.24 -0.32
N ALA A 66 16.94 -8.14 -1.45
CA ALA A 66 16.15 -9.23 -2.01
C ALA A 66 16.74 -9.81 -3.31
N SER A 67 17.95 -9.39 -3.69
CA SER A 67 18.66 -9.87 -4.90
C SER A 67 17.83 -9.77 -6.19
N ILE A 68 17.04 -8.70 -6.33
CA ILE A 68 16.16 -8.49 -7.48
C ILE A 68 16.97 -7.90 -8.65
N PRO A 69 17.05 -8.56 -9.83
CA PRO A 69 17.81 -8.07 -10.98
C PRO A 69 17.30 -6.73 -11.53
N ASP A 70 18.20 -5.86 -11.98
CA ASP A 70 17.86 -4.54 -12.57
C ASP A 70 16.93 -4.62 -13.78
N THR A 71 16.93 -5.76 -14.49
CA THR A 71 16.04 -6.05 -15.61
C THR A 71 14.58 -6.24 -15.21
N LYS A 72 14.29 -6.36 -13.91
CA LYS A 72 12.93 -6.49 -13.37
C LYS A 72 12.46 -5.16 -12.82
N ARG A 73 11.28 -4.72 -13.25
CA ARG A 73 10.58 -3.58 -12.63
C ARG A 73 9.93 -4.03 -11.33
N ILE A 74 10.22 -3.31 -10.25
CA ILE A 74 9.50 -3.44 -8.97
C ILE A 74 8.23 -2.59 -9.09
N VAL A 75 7.06 -3.21 -8.89
CA VAL A 75 5.75 -2.59 -9.15
C VAL A 75 5.00 -2.26 -7.87
N ILE A 76 5.05 -3.15 -6.87
CA ILE A 76 4.40 -2.98 -5.57
C ILE A 76 5.13 -3.85 -4.53
N ALA A 77 4.92 -3.60 -3.23
CA ALA A 77 5.17 -4.60 -2.18
C ALA A 77 3.89 -4.88 -1.40
N ILE A 78 3.83 -6.08 -0.80
CA ILE A 78 2.72 -6.49 0.07
C ILE A 78 3.34 -7.03 1.34
N ALA A 79 3.02 -6.40 2.49
CA ALA A 79 3.31 -6.99 3.79
C ALA A 79 2.29 -8.10 4.06
N VAL A 80 2.74 -9.25 4.57
CA VAL A 80 1.90 -10.41 4.88
C VAL A 80 2.29 -10.94 6.25
N GLY A 81 1.31 -11.25 7.10
CA GLY A 81 1.57 -11.80 8.43
C GLY A 81 0.30 -11.94 9.26
N TYR A 82 0.47 -12.32 10.52
CA TYR A 82 -0.63 -12.36 11.47
C TYR A 82 -0.91 -10.93 11.98
N PRO A 83 -2.15 -10.44 11.86
CA PRO A 83 -2.50 -9.11 12.35
C PRO A 83 -2.38 -9.02 13.87
N ASP A 84 -1.83 -7.91 14.34
CA ASP A 84 -1.99 -7.47 15.72
C ASP A 84 -3.29 -6.67 15.83
N TRP A 85 -4.35 -7.30 16.34
CA TRP A 85 -5.67 -6.68 16.43
C TRP A 85 -5.77 -5.61 17.52
N ASP A 86 -4.81 -5.56 18.46
CA ASP A 86 -4.75 -4.51 19.48
C ASP A 86 -4.05 -3.24 18.95
N PHE A 87 -3.46 -3.30 17.74
CA PHE A 87 -2.83 -2.15 17.13
C PHE A 87 -3.88 -1.15 16.60
N PRO A 88 -3.93 0.11 17.09
CA PRO A 88 -5.02 1.04 16.78
C PRO A 88 -5.22 1.35 15.30
N ALA A 89 -4.18 1.22 14.46
CA ALA A 89 -4.32 1.46 13.03
C ALA A 89 -5.22 0.42 12.33
N ASN A 90 -5.40 -0.76 12.94
CA ASN A 90 -6.23 -1.84 12.40
C ASN A 90 -7.72 -1.65 12.71
N GLU A 91 -8.09 -0.66 13.53
CA GLU A 91 -9.49 -0.28 13.79
C GLU A 91 -10.08 0.61 12.68
N LEU A 92 -9.25 1.11 11.76
CA LEU A 92 -9.69 2.00 10.69
C LEU A 92 -10.63 1.29 9.70
N ILE A 93 -11.88 1.72 9.66
CA ILE A 93 -12.85 1.27 8.65
C ILE A 93 -12.90 2.28 7.50
N SER A 94 -12.37 1.87 6.34
CA SER A 94 -12.46 2.67 5.11
C SER A 94 -13.88 2.66 4.50
N THR A 95 -14.36 3.80 4.03
CA THR A 95 -15.65 3.90 3.32
C THR A 95 -15.50 3.51 1.84
N ARG A 96 -16.62 3.22 1.17
CA ARG A 96 -16.70 2.99 -0.28
C ARG A 96 -17.80 3.87 -0.86
N GLU A 97 -17.65 4.28 -2.11
CA GLU A 97 -18.73 4.95 -2.83
C GLU A 97 -19.93 4.03 -3.00
N SER A 98 -21.13 4.61 -2.98
CA SER A 98 -22.37 3.86 -3.18
C SER A 98 -22.47 3.31 -4.61
N ILE A 99 -23.23 2.23 -4.77
CA ILE A 99 -23.34 1.54 -6.07
C ILE A 99 -23.99 2.44 -7.13
N GLU A 100 -24.90 3.32 -6.73
CA GLU A 100 -25.59 4.27 -7.60
C GLU A 100 -24.63 5.29 -8.23
N LYS A 101 -23.49 5.55 -7.57
CA LYS A 101 -22.50 6.51 -8.06
C LYS A 101 -21.44 5.90 -8.98
N ASN A 102 -21.23 4.58 -8.90
CA ASN A 102 -20.14 3.91 -9.62
C ASN A 102 -20.58 2.85 -10.63
N THR A 103 -21.89 2.58 -10.73
CA THR A 103 -22.46 1.55 -11.60
C THR A 103 -23.67 2.08 -12.37
N THR A 104 -23.70 1.84 -13.69
CA THR A 104 -24.86 2.12 -14.55
C THR A 104 -25.49 0.81 -14.99
N TRP A 105 -26.77 0.62 -14.66
CA TRP A 105 -27.55 -0.55 -15.07
C TRP A 105 -28.28 -0.26 -16.38
N LEU A 106 -27.91 -0.98 -17.43
CA LEU A 106 -28.66 -1.02 -18.68
C LEU A 106 -29.50 -2.30 -18.60
N GLY A 107 -30.83 -2.17 -18.58
CA GLY A 107 -31.74 -3.32 -18.46
C GLY A 107 -31.52 -4.38 -19.55
N PHE A 108 -32.27 -5.48 -19.47
CA PHE A 108 -32.40 -6.46 -20.55
C PHE A 108 -33.58 -6.11 -21.47
#